data_AF-A0A5C3KD37-F1
#
_entry.id   AF-A0A5C3KD37-F1
#
_cell.length_a   1.000
_cell.length_b   1.000
_cell.length_c   1.000
_cell.angle_alpha   90.00
_cell.angle_beta   90.00
_cell.angle_gamma   90.00
#
_symmetry.space_group_name_H-M   'P 1'
#
loop_
_entity.id
_entity.type
_entity.pdbx_description
1 polymer ?
#
loop_
_entity_poly.entity_id
_entity_poly.type
_entity_poly.pdbx_seq_one_letter_code
_entity_poly.pdbx_strand_id
1 'polypeptide(L)'
;MRQIRAAAAKKENMLNLGPLHKNFHTHILRVINNPALILNSCNYKTATADGEPWESQKVVECIQSLIPTFPSFEPMFVAGLQGAAATWSRFTSKFAPGGLIDEATQEERDLAWMAPTNDVNEGALGAFRLMMHKQPQLSLLGYNSQAMYFHNDTAAFIKLLFINLKGQSLKDMVQVYKDAGAHNLEQIKSSTKVGEIRTALCVAISLYDSGQWKPFADSGDEDSDEEGDSSKPVDNVASEGDVIDDSADWEDDIN
;
A
#
# COMPACT_ATOMS: atom_id res chain seq x y z
N MET A 1 -5.63 21.09 -1.39
CA MET A 1 -5.27 19.80 -2.00
C MET A 1 -4.48 19.93 -3.29
N ARG A 2 -4.79 20.89 -4.20
CA ARG A 2 -4.07 21.09 -5.47
C ARG A 2 -2.55 21.21 -5.30
N GLN A 3 -2.08 22.03 -4.35
CA GLN A 3 -0.64 22.24 -4.11
C GLN A 3 0.08 20.95 -3.67
N ILE A 4 -0.54 20.14 -2.80
CA ILE A 4 0.01 18.84 -2.36
C ILE A 4 0.08 17.85 -3.53
N ARG A 5 -0.99 17.77 -4.35
CA ARG A 5 -0.99 16.93 -5.55
C ARG A 5 0.04 17.38 -6.58
N ALA A 6 0.26 18.68 -6.73
CA ALA A 6 1.29 19.22 -7.60
C ALA A 6 2.69 18.87 -7.10
N ALA A 7 2.93 18.92 -5.79
CA ALA A 7 4.18 18.46 -5.17
C ALA A 7 4.40 16.95 -5.40
N ALA A 8 3.35 16.14 -5.21
CA ALA A 8 3.39 14.70 -5.47
C ALA A 8 3.73 14.39 -6.94
N ALA A 9 3.10 15.09 -7.89
CA ALA A 9 3.39 14.93 -9.32
C ALA A 9 4.84 15.31 -9.69
N LYS A 10 5.42 16.27 -8.97
CA LYS A 10 6.84 16.66 -9.09
C LYS A 10 7.80 15.74 -8.34
N LYS A 11 7.28 14.72 -7.64
CA LYS A 11 8.05 13.83 -6.74
C LYS A 11 8.82 14.60 -5.66
N GLU A 12 8.28 15.74 -5.23
CA GLU A 12 8.84 16.51 -4.14
C GLU A 12 8.71 15.72 -2.83
N ASN A 13 9.75 15.73 -2.02
CA ASN A 13 9.73 15.06 -0.72
C ASN A 13 8.77 15.79 0.22
N MET A 14 7.91 15.04 0.93
CA MET A 14 7.00 15.57 1.97
C MET A 14 7.73 16.43 2.99
N LEU A 15 8.97 16.08 3.33
CA LEU A 15 9.79 16.81 4.31
C LEU A 15 10.08 18.27 3.89
N ASN A 16 10.00 18.59 2.61
CA ASN A 16 10.21 19.96 2.10
C ASN A 16 8.94 20.82 2.19
N LEU A 17 7.78 20.24 2.52
CA LEU A 17 6.48 20.91 2.49
C LEU A 17 6.13 21.66 3.79
N GLY A 18 7.08 21.78 4.73
CA GLY A 18 6.90 22.53 5.98
C GLY A 18 6.28 23.93 5.80
N PRO A 19 6.79 24.78 4.88
CA PRO A 19 6.20 26.10 4.59
C PRO A 19 4.74 26.02 4.12
N LEU A 20 4.41 25.02 3.28
CA LEU A 20 3.06 24.80 2.78
C LEU A 20 2.10 24.46 3.94
N HIS A 21 2.51 23.54 4.82
CA HIS A 21 1.71 23.16 5.98
C HIS A 21 1.50 24.33 6.95
N LYS A 22 2.51 25.17 7.16
CA LYS A 22 2.41 26.40 7.96
C LYS A 22 1.41 27.39 7.37
N ASN A 23 1.48 27.64 6.06
CA ASN A 23 0.54 28.52 5.38
C ASN A 23 -0.91 28.04 5.51
N PHE A 24 -1.13 26.73 5.37
CA PHE A 24 -2.46 26.14 5.55
C PHE A 24 -2.96 26.28 6.99
N HIS A 25 -2.10 26.05 7.98
CA HIS A 25 -2.45 26.26 9.39
C HIS A 25 -2.85 27.71 9.68
N THR A 26 -2.04 28.67 9.22
CA THR A 26 -2.33 30.10 9.36
C THR A 26 -3.65 30.47 8.69
N HIS A 27 -3.95 29.89 7.53
CA HIS A 27 -5.24 30.08 6.87
C HIS A 27 -6.41 29.55 7.71
N ILE A 28 -6.31 28.34 8.28
CA ILE A 28 -7.34 27.80 9.18
C ILE A 28 -7.60 28.76 10.35
N LEU A 29 -6.55 29.23 11.03
CA LEU A 29 -6.68 30.17 12.16
C LEU A 29 -7.34 31.49 11.73
N ARG A 30 -7.00 31.99 10.54
CA ARG A 30 -7.64 33.19 9.96
C ARG A 30 -9.15 32.99 9.76
N VAL A 31 -9.57 31.82 9.29
CA VAL A 31 -10.98 31.49 9.08
C VAL A 31 -11.71 31.27 10.40
N ILE A 32 -11.09 30.66 11.40
CA ILE A 32 -11.66 30.53 12.75
C ILE A 32 -11.98 31.91 13.34
N ASN A 33 -11.06 32.87 13.18
CA ASN A 33 -11.24 34.23 13.71
C ASN A 33 -12.23 35.08 12.90
N ASN A 34 -12.48 34.74 11.64
CA ASN A 34 -13.43 35.43 10.77
C ASN A 34 -14.07 34.44 9.78
N PRO A 35 -15.11 33.69 10.20
CA PRO A 35 -15.73 32.64 9.38
C PRO A 35 -16.38 33.18 8.10
N ALA A 36 -16.80 34.46 8.10
CA ALA A 36 -17.37 35.13 6.94
C ALA A 36 -16.42 35.16 5.72
N LEU A 37 -15.11 35.00 5.93
CA LEU A 37 -14.12 34.87 4.85
C LEU A 37 -14.37 33.68 3.91
N ILE A 38 -15.09 32.65 4.37
CA ILE A 38 -15.48 31.50 3.55
C ILE A 38 -17.00 31.45 3.41
N LEU A 39 -17.73 31.59 4.52
CA LEU A 39 -19.18 31.38 4.54
C LEU A 39 -19.95 32.37 3.66
N ASN A 40 -19.47 33.61 3.55
CA ASN A 40 -20.14 34.70 2.81
C ASN A 40 -19.24 35.31 1.72
N SER A 41 -18.17 34.62 1.32
CA SER A 41 -17.19 35.21 0.41
C SER A 41 -17.53 34.99 -1.06
N CYS A 42 -17.52 36.09 -1.82
CA CYS A 42 -17.56 36.09 -3.29
C CYS A 42 -16.16 36.12 -3.91
N ASN A 43 -15.10 36.21 -3.10
CA ASN A 43 -13.73 36.37 -3.57
C ASN A 43 -12.88 35.15 -3.19
N TYR A 44 -12.53 34.35 -4.19
CA TYR A 44 -11.69 33.16 -4.01
C TYR A 44 -10.31 33.53 -3.45
N LYS A 45 -9.74 34.69 -3.79
CA LYS A 45 -8.38 35.09 -3.36
C LYS A 45 -8.22 35.15 -1.84
N THR A 46 -9.30 35.48 -1.13
CA THR A 46 -9.33 35.54 0.33
C THR A 46 -9.94 34.28 0.95
N ALA A 47 -10.80 33.58 0.23
CA ALA A 47 -11.50 32.39 0.72
C ALA A 47 -10.66 31.12 0.63
N THR A 48 -9.83 30.96 -0.39
CA THR A 48 -8.99 29.77 -0.58
C THR A 48 -7.63 29.92 0.11
N ALA A 49 -7.04 28.79 0.50
CA ALA A 49 -5.75 28.77 1.18
C ALA A 49 -4.57 29.06 0.23
N ASP A 50 -4.72 28.72 -1.05
CA ASP A 50 -3.73 28.93 -2.10
C ASP A 50 -3.96 30.23 -2.91
N GLY A 51 -5.09 30.91 -2.68
CA GLY A 51 -5.49 32.10 -3.43
C GLY A 51 -5.96 31.79 -4.85
N GLU A 52 -6.10 30.52 -5.20
CA GLU A 52 -6.55 30.06 -6.51
C GLU A 52 -8.08 29.98 -6.58
N PRO A 53 -8.67 30.01 -7.79
CA PRO A 53 -10.11 29.80 -7.97
C PRO A 53 -10.57 28.46 -7.41
N TRP A 54 -11.79 28.46 -6.86
CA TRP A 54 -12.46 27.24 -6.40
C TRP A 54 -12.51 26.19 -7.52
N GLU A 55 -12.34 24.91 -7.17
CA GLU A 55 -12.41 23.82 -8.15
C GLU A 55 -13.78 23.73 -8.84
N SER A 56 -14.84 24.12 -8.12
CA SER A 56 -16.19 24.23 -8.69
C SER A 56 -16.95 25.39 -8.05
N GLN A 57 -17.06 26.49 -8.80
CA GLN A 57 -17.85 27.68 -8.44
C GLN A 57 -19.29 27.30 -8.06
N LYS A 58 -19.94 26.48 -8.90
CA LYS A 58 -21.33 26.07 -8.74
C LYS A 58 -21.59 25.35 -7.41
N VAL A 59 -20.63 24.54 -6.95
CA VAL A 59 -20.74 23.83 -5.66
C VAL A 59 -20.67 24.83 -4.51
N VAL A 60 -19.74 25.78 -4.57
CA VAL A 60 -19.60 26.83 -3.53
C VAL A 60 -20.88 27.66 -3.44
N GLU A 61 -21.42 28.12 -4.57
CA GLU A 61 -22.67 28.88 -4.61
C GLU A 61 -23.86 28.10 -4.04
N CYS A 62 -23.96 26.82 -4.38
CA CYS A 62 -24.99 25.94 -3.84
C CYS A 62 -24.88 25.81 -2.31
N ILE A 63 -23.67 25.55 -1.80
CA ILE A 63 -23.43 25.48 -0.34
C ILE A 63 -23.79 26.81 0.32
N GLN A 64 -23.36 27.95 -0.25
CA GLN A 64 -23.67 29.28 0.28
C GLN A 64 -25.18 29.56 0.32
N SER A 65 -25.94 29.08 -0.67
CA SER A 65 -27.40 29.19 -0.66
C SER A 65 -28.08 28.34 0.42
N LEU A 66 -27.42 27.25 0.85
CA LEU A 66 -27.93 26.34 1.86
C LEU A 66 -27.59 26.78 3.29
N ILE A 67 -26.45 27.44 3.51
CA ILE A 67 -26.01 27.89 4.85
C ILE A 67 -27.14 28.58 5.65
N PRO A 68 -27.94 29.53 5.08
CA PRO A 68 -29.03 30.18 5.81
C PRO A 68 -30.12 29.24 6.33
N THR A 69 -30.26 28.04 5.74
CA THR A 69 -31.24 27.04 6.17
C THR A 69 -30.78 26.22 7.38
N PHE A 70 -29.51 26.37 7.80
CA PHE A 70 -28.90 25.66 8.92
C PHE A 70 -28.52 26.65 10.04
N PRO A 71 -29.38 26.83 11.07
CA PRO A 71 -29.18 27.84 12.11
C PRO A 71 -27.85 27.78 12.87
N SER A 72 -27.25 26.58 12.97
CA SER A 72 -26.00 26.35 13.72
C SER A 72 -24.82 25.99 12.83
N PHE A 73 -24.89 26.28 11.52
CA PHE A 73 -23.82 25.91 10.58
C PHE A 73 -22.50 26.59 10.94
N GLU A 74 -22.51 27.90 11.18
CA GLU A 74 -21.29 28.65 11.49
C GLU A 74 -20.60 28.14 12.77
N PRO A 75 -21.28 27.99 13.92
CA PRO A 75 -20.67 27.40 15.11
C PRO A 75 -20.10 26.00 14.87
N MET A 76 -20.82 25.14 14.14
CA MET A 76 -20.37 23.78 13.81
C MET A 76 -19.13 23.80 12.91
N PHE A 77 -19.12 24.67 11.89
CA PHE A 77 -18.00 24.86 10.98
C PHE A 77 -16.75 25.33 11.74
N VAL A 78 -16.90 26.32 12.62
CA VAL A 78 -15.81 26.84 13.46
C VAL A 78 -15.28 25.75 14.40
N ALA A 79 -16.16 25.00 15.06
CA ALA A 79 -15.76 23.89 15.93
C ALA A 79 -14.97 22.81 15.16
N GLY A 80 -15.40 22.48 13.95
CA GLY A 80 -14.67 21.57 13.06
C GLY A 80 -13.28 22.10 12.70
N LEU A 81 -13.16 23.39 12.38
CA LEU A 81 -11.88 24.03 12.09
C LEU A 81 -10.96 24.09 13.32
N GLN A 82 -11.50 24.30 14.53
CA GLN A 82 -10.72 24.26 15.77
C GLN A 82 -10.11 22.87 15.99
N GLY A 83 -10.89 21.80 15.77
CA GLY A 83 -10.38 20.43 15.82
C GLY A 83 -9.30 20.16 14.76
N ALA A 84 -9.51 20.67 13.54
CA ALA A 84 -8.52 20.60 12.47
C ALA A 84 -7.22 21.35 12.84
N ALA A 85 -7.31 22.58 13.36
CA ALA A 85 -6.16 23.38 13.80
C ALA A 85 -5.36 22.68 14.90
N ALA A 86 -6.04 22.10 15.90
CA ALA A 86 -5.38 21.34 16.96
C ALA A 86 -4.58 20.15 16.41
N THR A 87 -5.14 19.43 15.43
CA THR A 87 -4.47 18.31 14.76
C THR A 87 -3.29 18.80 13.91
N TRP A 88 -3.48 19.90 13.19
CA TRP A 88 -2.45 20.49 12.35
C TRP A 88 -1.26 21.01 13.16
N SER A 89 -1.50 21.57 14.36
CA SER A 89 -0.45 21.99 15.28
C SER A 89 0.44 20.81 15.71
N ARG A 90 -0.16 19.65 16.03
CA ARG A 90 0.58 18.43 16.37
C ARG A 90 1.36 17.86 15.18
N PHE A 91 0.79 17.95 13.98
CA PHE A 91 1.45 17.48 12.75
C PHE A 91 2.63 18.38 12.36
N THR A 92 2.44 19.71 12.43
CA THR A 92 3.43 20.71 12.02
C THR A 92 4.54 20.96 13.04
N SER A 93 4.40 20.47 14.28
CA SER A 93 5.44 20.63 15.31
C SER A 93 6.78 20.03 14.91
N LYS A 94 6.78 18.94 14.13
CA LYS A 94 8.02 18.32 13.61
C LYS A 94 8.75 19.18 12.58
N PHE A 95 8.04 20.13 11.96
CA PHE A 95 8.56 21.11 11.00
C PHE A 95 8.86 22.47 11.66
N ALA A 96 8.80 22.55 13.00
CA ALA A 96 9.13 23.79 13.70
C ALA A 96 10.62 24.14 13.48
N PRO A 97 10.97 25.45 13.46
CA PRO A 97 12.37 25.86 13.39
C PRO A 97 13.19 25.23 14.54
N GLY A 98 14.34 24.64 14.23
CA GLY A 98 15.15 23.89 15.19
C GLY A 98 14.55 22.52 15.59
N GLY A 99 13.60 22.00 14.82
CA GLY A 99 13.12 20.62 14.92
C GLY A 99 13.92 19.69 14.01
N LEU A 100 13.83 18.37 14.26
CA LEU A 100 14.60 17.36 13.53
C LEU A 100 14.49 17.46 11.99
N ILE A 101 13.33 17.82 11.44
CA ILE A 101 13.14 17.95 9.99
C ILE A 101 13.80 19.23 9.45
N ASP A 102 13.76 20.31 10.23
CA ASP A 102 14.33 21.61 9.89
C ASP A 102 15.87 21.57 9.93
N GLU A 103 16.41 20.88 10.92
CA GLU A 103 17.86 20.70 11.11
C GLU A 103 18.46 19.62 10.19
N ALA A 104 17.64 18.71 9.66
CA ALA A 104 18.11 17.69 8.74
C ALA A 104 18.82 18.30 7.52
N THR A 105 19.90 17.67 7.10
CA THR A 105 20.56 17.98 5.85
C THR A 105 19.69 17.56 4.67
N GLN A 106 20.01 18.07 3.47
CA GLN A 106 19.30 17.63 2.27
C GLN A 106 19.52 16.14 2.00
N GLU A 107 20.71 15.63 2.28
CA GLU A 107 21.07 14.21 2.13
C GLU A 107 20.23 13.32 3.04
N GLU A 108 20.08 13.68 4.32
CA GLU A 108 19.22 12.94 5.25
C GLU A 108 17.75 12.98 4.85
N ARG A 109 17.26 14.11 4.35
CA ARG A 109 15.90 14.21 3.83
C ARG A 109 15.71 13.30 2.63
N ASP A 110 16.66 13.27 1.70
CA ASP A 110 16.59 12.44 0.50
C ASP A 110 16.68 10.94 0.83
N LEU A 111 17.45 10.56 1.86
CA LEU A 111 17.46 9.18 2.40
C LEU A 111 16.12 8.81 3.07
N ALA A 112 15.53 9.74 3.82
CA ALA A 112 14.21 9.59 4.46
C ALA A 112 13.06 10.02 3.54
N TRP A 113 13.15 9.70 2.25
CA TRP A 113 12.15 10.13 1.27
C TRP A 113 10.74 9.65 1.64
N MET A 114 9.79 10.58 1.63
CA MET A 114 8.37 10.29 1.82
C MET A 114 7.52 11.00 0.77
N ALA A 115 6.52 10.28 0.25
CA ALA A 115 5.56 10.85 -0.69
C ALA A 115 4.70 11.94 0.01
N PRO A 116 4.37 13.06 -0.68
CA PRO A 116 3.48 14.10 -0.16
C PRO A 116 2.05 13.64 0.15
N THR A 117 1.64 12.49 -0.36
CA THR A 117 0.29 11.95 -0.22
C THR A 117 0.37 10.51 0.25
N ASN A 118 -0.58 10.13 1.12
CA ASN A 118 -0.70 8.76 1.62
C ASN A 118 -1.52 7.85 0.68
N ASP A 119 -1.90 8.33 -0.51
CA ASP A 119 -2.78 7.66 -1.47
C ASP A 119 -2.37 6.21 -1.78
N VAL A 120 -1.08 5.93 -1.89
CA VAL A 120 -0.57 4.57 -2.15
C VAL A 120 -0.83 3.64 -0.95
N ASN A 121 -0.58 4.10 0.26
CA ASN A 121 -0.82 3.31 1.48
C ASN A 121 -2.32 3.15 1.74
N GLU A 122 -3.13 4.18 1.46
CA GLU A 122 -4.59 4.10 1.53
C GLU A 122 -5.15 3.10 0.51
N GLY A 123 -4.61 3.12 -0.72
CA GLY A 123 -4.95 2.14 -1.76
C GLY A 123 -4.57 0.71 -1.36
N ALA A 124 -3.36 0.51 -0.84
CA ALA A 124 -2.90 -0.79 -0.36
C ALA A 124 -3.74 -1.31 0.81
N LEU A 125 -4.07 -0.44 1.77
CA LEU A 125 -4.95 -0.78 2.89
C LEU A 125 -6.37 -1.11 2.41
N GLY A 126 -6.89 -0.37 1.43
CA GLY A 126 -8.19 -0.65 0.81
C GLY A 126 -8.21 -2.00 0.12
N ALA A 127 -7.19 -2.30 -0.68
CA ALA A 127 -7.02 -3.59 -1.35
C ALA A 127 -6.93 -4.74 -0.34
N PHE A 128 -6.14 -4.57 0.74
CA PHE A 128 -6.04 -5.53 1.83
C PHE A 128 -7.40 -5.82 2.46
N ARG A 129 -8.14 -4.78 2.84
CA ARG A 129 -9.48 -4.91 3.46
C ARG A 129 -10.45 -5.66 2.56
N LEU A 130 -10.46 -5.33 1.27
CA LEU A 130 -11.30 -6.02 0.29
C LEU A 130 -10.92 -7.50 0.15
N MET A 131 -9.62 -7.82 0.18
CA MET A 131 -9.15 -9.20 0.10
C MET A 131 -9.57 -9.99 1.34
N MET A 132 -9.32 -9.46 2.54
CA MET A 132 -9.71 -10.13 3.79
C MET A 132 -11.23 -10.33 3.90
N HIS A 133 -12.03 -9.44 3.32
CA HIS A 133 -13.48 -9.64 3.26
C HIS A 133 -13.88 -10.77 2.30
N LYS A 134 -13.19 -10.91 1.17
CA LYS A 134 -13.48 -11.97 0.19
C LYS A 134 -12.93 -13.33 0.61
N GLN A 135 -11.80 -13.33 1.33
CA GLN A 135 -11.11 -14.53 1.79
C GLN A 135 -10.75 -14.38 3.27
N PRO A 136 -11.72 -14.57 4.20
CA PRO A 136 -11.49 -14.36 5.63
C PRO A 136 -10.47 -15.33 6.25
N GLN A 137 -10.29 -16.50 5.62
CA GLN A 137 -9.31 -17.51 6.04
C GLN A 137 -7.88 -17.23 5.51
N LEU A 138 -7.71 -16.21 4.66
CA LEU A 138 -6.39 -15.86 4.13
C LEU A 138 -5.53 -15.27 5.25
N SER A 139 -4.39 -15.91 5.52
CA SER A 139 -3.44 -15.39 6.50
C SER A 139 -2.78 -14.10 6.01
N LEU A 140 -2.31 -13.26 6.95
CA LEU A 140 -1.55 -12.06 6.62
C LEU A 140 -0.29 -12.39 5.80
N LEU A 141 0.37 -13.51 6.11
CA LEU A 141 1.53 -13.99 5.36
C LEU A 141 1.14 -14.37 3.93
N GLY A 142 0.00 -15.05 3.74
CA GLY A 142 -0.53 -15.39 2.42
C GLY A 142 -0.84 -14.15 1.59
N TYR A 143 -1.52 -13.17 2.18
CA TYR A 143 -1.76 -11.87 1.55
C TYR A 143 -0.46 -11.17 1.16
N ASN A 144 0.49 -11.03 2.08
CA ASN A 144 1.77 -10.36 1.82
C ASN A 144 2.54 -11.07 0.70
N SER A 145 2.55 -12.40 0.70
CA SER A 145 3.19 -13.20 -0.35
C SER A 145 2.54 -12.95 -1.71
N GLN A 146 1.21 -12.92 -1.78
CA GLN A 146 0.48 -12.64 -3.01
C GLN A 146 0.69 -11.19 -3.49
N ALA A 147 0.64 -10.22 -2.57
CA ALA A 147 0.88 -8.82 -2.88
C ALA A 147 2.31 -8.61 -3.43
N MET A 148 3.32 -9.21 -2.80
CA MET A 148 4.70 -9.18 -3.28
C MET A 148 4.87 -9.90 -4.62
N TYR A 149 4.19 -11.03 -4.81
CA TYR A 149 4.24 -11.78 -6.07
C TYR A 149 3.83 -10.90 -7.26
N PHE A 150 2.74 -10.15 -7.12
CA PHE A 150 2.28 -9.22 -8.14
C PHE A 150 3.12 -7.94 -8.22
N HIS A 151 3.50 -7.35 -7.09
CA HIS A 151 4.24 -6.09 -7.06
C HIS A 151 5.63 -6.21 -7.69
N ASN A 152 6.33 -7.32 -7.41
CA ASN A 152 7.69 -7.56 -7.91
C ASN A 152 7.70 -8.18 -9.32
N ASP A 153 6.54 -8.38 -9.94
CA ASP A 153 6.39 -9.13 -11.18
C ASP A 153 7.14 -10.49 -11.13
N THR A 154 6.99 -11.18 -10.00
CA THR A 154 7.68 -12.44 -9.71
C THR A 154 7.35 -13.49 -10.77
N ALA A 155 6.15 -13.43 -11.36
CA ALA A 155 5.74 -14.26 -12.49
C ALA A 155 6.66 -14.09 -13.71
N ALA A 156 6.91 -12.85 -14.15
CA ALA A 156 7.80 -12.60 -15.28
C ALA A 156 9.25 -12.98 -14.96
N PHE A 157 9.71 -12.70 -13.75
CA PHE A 157 11.05 -13.11 -13.29
C PHE A 157 11.23 -14.63 -13.33
N ILE A 158 10.26 -15.38 -12.80
CA ILE A 158 10.26 -16.84 -12.83
C ILE A 158 10.25 -17.36 -14.28
N LYS A 159 9.44 -16.78 -15.17
CA LYS A 159 9.43 -17.12 -16.61
C LYS A 159 10.80 -16.91 -17.26
N LEU A 160 11.49 -15.81 -16.93
CA LEU A 160 12.85 -15.54 -17.42
C LEU A 160 13.88 -16.54 -16.88
N LEU A 161 13.77 -16.95 -15.61
CA LEU A 161 14.62 -17.99 -15.04
C LEU A 161 14.44 -19.32 -15.78
N PHE A 162 13.20 -19.72 -16.06
CA PHE A 162 12.89 -20.96 -16.77
C PHE A 162 13.54 -21.04 -18.16
N ILE A 163 13.58 -19.93 -18.89
CA ILE A 163 14.25 -19.85 -20.21
C ILE A 163 15.76 -20.08 -20.10
N ASN A 164 16.36 -19.73 -18.96
CA ASN A 164 17.80 -19.80 -18.74
C ASN A 164 18.28 -21.10 -18.08
N LEU A 165 17.37 -21.94 -17.56
CA LEU A 165 17.71 -23.23 -16.96
C LEU A 165 18.47 -24.16 -17.91
N LYS A 166 19.46 -24.88 -17.39
CA LYS A 166 20.32 -25.83 -18.11
C LYS A 166 20.61 -27.06 -17.26
N GLY A 167 21.09 -28.13 -17.89
CA GLY A 167 21.63 -29.29 -17.18
C GLY A 167 20.60 -29.99 -16.29
N GLN A 168 20.98 -30.28 -15.05
CA GLN A 168 20.16 -31.04 -14.11
C GLN A 168 18.93 -30.26 -13.64
N SER A 169 19.06 -28.96 -13.36
CA SER A 169 17.93 -28.12 -12.91
C SER A 169 16.79 -28.05 -13.92
N LEU A 170 17.10 -28.11 -15.23
CA LEU A 170 16.08 -28.19 -16.27
C LEU A 170 15.35 -29.54 -16.25
N LYS A 171 16.07 -30.64 -16.00
CA LYS A 171 15.49 -31.98 -15.92
C LYS A 171 14.64 -32.15 -14.67
N ASP A 172 15.10 -31.64 -13.53
CA ASP A 172 14.38 -31.68 -12.27
C ASP A 172 13.03 -30.94 -12.41
N MET A 173 13.02 -29.77 -13.05
CA MET A 173 11.77 -29.03 -13.31
C MET A 173 10.82 -29.77 -14.26
N VAL A 174 11.32 -30.39 -15.33
CA VAL A 174 10.48 -31.23 -16.20
C VAL A 174 9.89 -32.39 -15.42
N GLN A 175 10.65 -33.01 -14.53
CA GLN A 175 10.18 -34.12 -13.72
C GLN A 175 9.08 -33.67 -12.77
N VAL A 176 9.27 -32.55 -12.06
CA VAL A 176 8.24 -31.97 -11.18
C VAL A 176 6.93 -31.72 -11.92
N TYR A 177 6.97 -31.15 -13.13
CA TYR A 177 5.75 -30.91 -13.91
C TYR A 177 5.14 -32.21 -14.44
N LYS A 178 5.94 -33.22 -14.80
CA LYS A 178 5.44 -34.55 -15.17
C LYS A 178 4.74 -35.23 -13.99
N ASP A 179 5.35 -35.18 -12.82
CA ASP A 179 4.78 -35.74 -11.58
C ASP A 179 3.48 -35.01 -11.19
N ALA A 180 3.41 -33.70 -11.49
CA ALA A 180 2.20 -32.90 -11.33
C ALA A 180 1.12 -33.17 -12.41
N GLY A 181 1.41 -33.96 -13.45
CA GLY A 181 0.45 -34.35 -14.47
C GLY A 181 0.42 -33.51 -15.74
N ALA A 182 1.50 -32.80 -16.08
CA ALA A 182 1.57 -31.99 -17.29
C ALA A 182 1.56 -32.85 -18.56
N HIS A 183 0.38 -33.10 -19.11
CA HIS A 183 0.13 -33.86 -20.34
C HIS A 183 1.02 -33.47 -21.54
N ASN A 184 1.38 -32.19 -21.69
CA ASN A 184 2.22 -31.71 -22.78
C ASN A 184 3.71 -32.08 -22.63
N LEU A 185 4.14 -32.58 -21.46
CA LEU A 185 5.52 -32.96 -21.18
C LEU A 185 5.78 -34.48 -21.21
N GLU A 186 4.74 -35.32 -21.20
CA GLU A 186 4.88 -36.80 -21.18
C GLU A 186 5.71 -37.34 -22.35
N GLN A 187 5.61 -36.69 -23.51
CA GLN A 187 6.30 -37.09 -24.74
C GLN A 187 7.79 -36.70 -24.76
N ILE A 188 8.27 -35.90 -23.80
CA ILE A 188 9.66 -35.46 -23.72
C ILE A 188 10.55 -36.61 -23.25
N LYS A 189 11.53 -36.97 -24.08
CA LYS A 189 12.54 -38.00 -23.79
C LYS A 189 13.83 -37.35 -23.28
N SER A 190 14.70 -38.13 -22.63
CA SER A 190 15.99 -37.66 -22.13
C SER A 190 16.95 -37.16 -23.22
N SER A 191 16.70 -37.53 -24.49
CA SER A 191 17.47 -37.12 -25.68
C SER A 191 16.92 -35.88 -26.40
N THR A 192 15.80 -35.30 -25.94
CA THR A 192 15.19 -34.11 -26.55
C THR A 192 16.11 -32.89 -26.41
N LYS A 193 16.12 -32.00 -27.42
CA LYS A 193 17.00 -30.82 -27.41
C LYS A 193 16.59 -29.86 -26.28
N VAL A 194 17.59 -29.27 -25.63
CA VAL A 194 17.39 -28.30 -24.53
C VAL A 194 16.44 -27.16 -24.91
N GLY A 195 16.51 -26.67 -26.16
CA GLY A 195 15.59 -25.64 -26.66
C GLY A 195 14.13 -26.10 -26.69
N GLU A 196 13.87 -27.32 -27.17
CA GLU A 196 12.53 -27.92 -27.25
C GLU A 196 11.96 -28.19 -25.85
N ILE A 197 12.80 -28.62 -24.90
CA ILE A 197 12.41 -28.80 -23.50
C ILE A 197 11.96 -27.47 -22.87
N ARG A 198 12.70 -26.38 -23.12
CA ARG A 198 12.33 -25.05 -22.60
C ARG A 198 11.03 -24.53 -23.20
N THR A 199 10.82 -24.71 -24.50
CA THR A 199 9.56 -24.33 -25.16
C THR A 199 8.40 -25.12 -24.59
N ALA A 200 8.55 -26.43 -24.39
CA ALA A 200 7.50 -27.26 -23.82
C ALA A 200 7.15 -26.88 -22.37
N LEU A 201 8.14 -26.52 -21.55
CA LEU A 201 7.90 -25.98 -20.20
C LEU A 201 7.15 -24.64 -20.25
N CYS A 202 7.52 -23.73 -21.18
CA CYS A 202 6.78 -22.47 -21.35
C CYS A 202 5.32 -22.71 -21.75
N VAL A 203 5.08 -23.71 -22.61
CA VAL A 203 3.72 -24.13 -22.98
C VAL A 203 2.97 -24.71 -21.77
N ALA A 204 3.62 -25.53 -20.93
CA ALA A 204 3.01 -26.05 -19.71
C ALA A 204 2.55 -24.90 -18.77
N ILE A 205 3.40 -23.90 -18.57
CA ILE A 205 3.06 -22.70 -17.78
C ILE A 205 1.88 -21.95 -18.40
N SER A 206 1.84 -21.79 -19.72
CA SER A 206 0.69 -21.15 -20.38
C SER A 206 -0.62 -21.93 -20.26
N LEU A 207 -0.55 -23.26 -20.21
CA LEU A 207 -1.70 -24.13 -19.99
C LEU A 207 -2.20 -24.05 -18.55
N TYR A 208 -1.29 -23.90 -17.58
CA TYR A 208 -1.63 -23.58 -16.20
C TYR A 208 -2.30 -22.20 -16.07
N ASP A 209 -1.67 -21.16 -16.62
CA ASP A 209 -2.16 -19.77 -16.55
C ASP A 209 -3.56 -19.62 -17.22
N SER A 210 -3.86 -20.41 -18.24
CA SER A 210 -5.16 -20.43 -18.93
C SER A 210 -6.19 -21.35 -18.28
N GLY A 211 -5.84 -22.06 -17.20
CA GLY A 211 -6.71 -23.00 -16.49
C GLY A 211 -7.00 -24.29 -17.26
N GLN A 212 -6.34 -24.54 -18.39
CA GLN A 212 -6.50 -25.76 -19.19
C GLN A 212 -5.77 -26.95 -18.58
N TRP A 213 -4.83 -26.70 -17.67
CA TRP A 213 -4.14 -27.73 -16.91
C TRP A 213 -4.05 -27.32 -15.43
N LYS A 214 -4.32 -28.26 -14.53
CA LYS A 214 -4.15 -28.11 -13.09
C LYS A 214 -3.29 -29.26 -12.54
N PRO A 215 -2.40 -28.99 -11.57
CA PRO A 215 -1.67 -30.04 -10.87
C PRO A 215 -2.61 -31.02 -10.17
N PHE A 216 -2.28 -32.30 -10.15
CA PHE A 216 -3.06 -33.32 -9.44
C PHE A 216 -3.27 -33.04 -7.94
N ALA A 217 -2.45 -32.19 -7.32
CA ALA A 217 -2.61 -31.79 -5.92
C ALA A 217 -3.75 -30.77 -5.69
N ASP A 218 -4.31 -30.18 -6.75
CA ASP A 218 -5.41 -29.19 -6.71
C ASP A 218 -6.79 -29.84 -6.95
N SER A 219 -6.88 -31.18 -6.97
CA SER A 219 -8.15 -31.91 -6.90
C SER A 219 -8.56 -32.19 -5.45
N GLY A 220 -8.49 -31.15 -4.61
CA GLY A 220 -9.26 -31.10 -3.37
C GLY A 220 -10.62 -30.56 -3.74
N ASP A 221 -11.63 -31.43 -3.66
CA ASP A 221 -13.01 -31.20 -4.08
C ASP A 221 -13.55 -29.81 -3.67
N GLU A 222 -13.84 -28.98 -4.67
CA GLU A 222 -14.93 -28.01 -4.55
C GLU A 222 -16.24 -28.81 -4.67
N ASP A 223 -17.06 -28.75 -3.61
CA ASP A 223 -18.44 -29.24 -3.45
C ASP A 223 -18.69 -30.68 -2.96
N SER A 224 -18.74 -30.84 -1.63
CA SER A 224 -19.89 -31.49 -0.97
C SER A 224 -19.97 -31.13 0.51
N ASP A 225 -21.08 -30.52 0.91
CA ASP A 225 -21.53 -30.41 2.30
C ASP A 225 -21.62 -31.79 2.96
N GLU A 226 -20.73 -32.09 3.91
CA GLU A 226 -21.04 -33.05 4.97
C GLU A 226 -20.48 -32.55 6.31
N GLU A 227 -21.40 -32.26 7.24
CA GLU A 227 -21.12 -32.13 8.65
C GLU A 227 -20.45 -33.41 9.16
N GLY A 228 -19.21 -33.28 9.63
CA GLY A 228 -18.46 -34.35 10.26
C GLY A 228 -17.69 -33.81 11.45
N ASP A 229 -18.37 -33.72 12.60
CA ASP A 229 -17.80 -33.49 13.92
C ASP A 229 -16.60 -34.41 14.16
N SER A 230 -15.43 -33.80 14.36
CA SER A 230 -14.40 -34.39 15.21
C SER A 230 -13.69 -33.30 15.98
N SER A 231 -14.36 -32.85 17.03
CA SER A 231 -13.68 -32.27 18.18
C SER A 231 -12.66 -33.25 18.74
N LYS A 232 -11.35 -32.97 18.61
CA LYS A 232 -10.41 -33.20 19.71
C LYS A 232 -9.37 -32.07 19.82
N PRO A 233 -9.17 -31.52 21.02
CA PRO A 233 -8.24 -30.45 21.28
C PRO A 233 -6.82 -31.02 21.27
N VAL A 234 -5.88 -30.29 20.66
CA VAL A 234 -4.46 -30.52 20.95
C VAL A 234 -4.06 -29.45 21.95
N ASP A 235 -3.88 -29.90 23.18
CA ASP A 235 -3.33 -29.18 24.31
C ASP A 235 -1.97 -28.59 23.93
N ASN A 236 -1.88 -27.28 23.72
CA ASN A 236 -0.60 -26.59 23.81
C ASN A 236 -0.31 -26.31 25.27
N VAL A 237 0.30 -27.31 25.90
CA VAL A 237 1.03 -27.19 27.15
C VAL A 237 2.01 -26.03 27.03
N ALA A 238 1.83 -25.02 27.86
CA ALA A 238 2.84 -24.02 28.15
C ALA A 238 4.09 -24.75 28.67
N SER A 239 5.18 -24.70 27.91
CA SER A 239 6.52 -24.93 28.44
C SER A 239 7.19 -23.57 28.54
N GLU A 240 7.46 -23.19 29.79
CA GLU A 240 8.24 -22.03 30.19
C GLU A 240 9.65 -22.06 29.59
N GLY A 241 10.18 -20.85 29.38
CA GLY A 241 11.59 -20.54 29.64
C GLY A 241 12.57 -20.86 28.52
N ASP A 242 12.84 -19.87 27.68
CA ASP A 242 14.23 -19.45 27.48
C ASP A 242 14.28 -17.95 27.18
N VAL A 243 14.74 -17.23 28.19
CA VAL A 243 15.08 -15.80 28.14
C VAL A 243 16.47 -15.72 27.54
N ILE A 244 16.58 -15.23 26.31
CA ILE A 244 17.86 -14.77 25.77
C ILE A 244 17.88 -13.25 25.91
N ASP A 245 18.55 -12.83 26.98
CA ASP A 245 19.10 -11.49 27.19
C ASP A 245 20.35 -11.36 26.34
N ASP A 246 20.27 -10.60 25.25
CA ASP A 246 21.44 -10.12 24.52
C ASP A 246 21.45 -8.58 24.57
N SER A 247 21.80 -8.09 25.75
CA SER A 247 22.46 -6.81 25.91
C SER A 247 23.92 -6.90 25.41
N ALA A 248 24.18 -6.36 24.22
CA ALA A 248 25.53 -6.07 23.72
C ALA A 248 25.40 -4.88 22.75
N ASP A 249 25.56 -3.64 23.21
CA ASP A 249 26.85 -2.96 23.42
C ASP A 249 27.62 -2.84 22.09
N TRP A 250 27.32 -1.76 21.35
CA TRP A 250 28.02 -1.36 20.12
C TRP A 250 28.51 0.08 20.28
N GLU A 251 29.44 0.29 21.20
CA GLU A 251 30.46 1.33 21.11
C GLU A 251 31.81 0.61 21.21
N ASP A 252 32.59 0.62 20.11
CA ASP A 252 33.94 1.18 20.10
C ASP A 252 34.71 0.81 18.81
N ASP A 253 35.18 1.88 18.17
CA ASP A 253 36.50 2.06 17.57
C ASP A 253 36.99 1.10 16.48
N ILE A 254 36.96 1.61 15.25
CA ILE A 254 38.04 1.37 14.29
C ILE A 254 38.54 2.73 13.76
N ASN A 255 39.82 2.96 14.05
CA ASN A 255 40.75 4.04 13.65
C ASN A 255 40.51 4.73 12.31
#